data_AF-A0A1Y4J8Y1-F1
#
_entry.id   AF-A0A1Y4J8Y1-F1
#
_cell.length_a   1.000
_cell.length_b   1.000
_cell.length_c   1.000
_cell.angle_alpha   90.00
_cell.angle_beta   90.00
_cell.angle_gamma   90.00
#
_symmetry.space_group_name_H-M   'P 1'
#
loop_
_entity.id
_entity.type
_entity.pdbx_description
1 polymer ?
#
loop_
_entity_poly.entity_id
_entity_poly.type
_entity_poly.pdbx_seq_one_letter_code
_entity_poly.pdbx_strand_id
1 'polypeptide(L)'
;MKISFPFGLSATALFLALVACTLSLWAQTSEKPSSSATLSNSCIEVPQSMTFCGETISLARFDRRERMDRELLAFSYMHSTTLQMIKRANRYFPIVESILRENGVPDDFKYLMSIESNNNPLARSVAGAAGLWQFMPATGREFGLEVDHSVDERYHVEKSTRAACRYLKQAYARFGSWISVAASYNAGQGRIARELDRQYEEDALDLQLVEETARYVYRILAAKMLFADPTRFGFRLHASDLYPPIPYREIKVEETIEDLPRFAKSQGITYALLRTMNPWLRSRTLHVHGSKTYYLRIPDKERMYYNPRVTFPHDPKWVVE
;
A
#
# COMPACT_ATOMS: atom_id res chain seq x y z
N MET A 1 -37.45 -46.43 -78.69
CA MET A 1 -36.20 -47.12 -78.29
C MET A 1 -35.23 -46.06 -77.78
N LYS A 2 -34.88 -46.15 -76.48
CA LYS A 2 -33.79 -45.47 -75.76
C LYS A 2 -33.47 -43.97 -76.02
N ILE A 3 -33.74 -43.20 -74.97
CA ILE A 3 -32.81 -42.29 -74.25
C ILE A 3 -32.66 -40.83 -74.74
N SER A 4 -32.88 -39.94 -73.74
CA SER A 4 -32.43 -38.56 -73.50
C SER A 4 -33.02 -37.37 -74.28
N PHE A 5 -33.82 -36.59 -73.55
CA PHE A 5 -33.99 -35.12 -73.64
C PHE A 5 -32.84 -34.41 -72.87
N PRO A 6 -32.59 -33.08 -73.00
CA PRO A 6 -33.54 -32.08 -73.52
C PRO A 6 -33.02 -31.04 -74.54
N PHE A 7 -33.94 -30.65 -75.43
CA PHE A 7 -34.12 -29.28 -75.95
C PHE A 7 -34.38 -28.31 -74.78
N GLY A 8 -34.01 -27.03 -74.78
CA GLY A 8 -33.75 -26.15 -75.89
C GLY A 8 -33.55 -24.70 -75.40
N LEU A 9 -33.46 -23.82 -76.39
CA LEU A 9 -32.89 -22.48 -76.37
C LEU A 9 -33.79 -21.36 -75.79
N SER A 10 -33.09 -20.31 -75.34
CA SER A 10 -33.38 -18.86 -75.48
C SER A 10 -34.64 -18.31 -74.77
N ALA A 11 -34.75 -17.05 -74.37
CA ALA A 11 -34.10 -15.84 -74.85
C ALA A 11 -34.19 -14.73 -73.78
N THR A 12 -33.27 -13.77 -73.87
CA THR A 12 -33.48 -12.32 -73.64
C THR A 12 -34.05 -11.83 -72.29
N ALA A 13 -33.18 -11.24 -71.46
CA ALA A 13 -33.44 -9.95 -70.82
C ALA A 13 -32.12 -9.40 -70.22
N LEU A 14 -31.34 -8.72 -71.06
CA LEU A 14 -30.18 -7.95 -70.67
C LEU A 14 -30.67 -6.56 -70.20
N PHE A 15 -31.09 -6.43 -68.94
CA PHE A 15 -31.33 -5.14 -68.31
C PHE A 15 -31.04 -5.25 -66.81
N LEU A 16 -30.32 -4.25 -66.30
CA LEU A 16 -29.84 -4.06 -64.92
C LEU A 16 -28.45 -4.61 -64.59
N ALA A 17 -27.48 -4.14 -65.38
CA ALA A 17 -26.16 -3.80 -64.86
C ALA A 17 -26.27 -2.54 -63.98
N LEU A 18 -26.62 -2.71 -62.70
CA LEU A 18 -26.40 -1.75 -61.62
C LEU A 18 -26.72 -2.47 -60.30
N VAL A 19 -25.83 -2.34 -59.30
CA VAL A 19 -25.91 -2.91 -57.93
C VAL A 19 -25.24 -4.27 -57.67
N ALA A 20 -24.33 -4.77 -58.54
CA ALA A 20 -23.46 -5.92 -58.20
C ALA A 20 -21.98 -5.56 -58.04
N CYS A 21 -21.66 -4.28 -57.77
CA CYS A 21 -20.28 -3.81 -57.54
C CYS A 21 -20.00 -3.39 -56.09
N THR A 22 -20.77 -3.89 -55.10
CA THR A 22 -20.57 -3.56 -53.67
C THR A 22 -20.48 -4.78 -52.74
N LEU A 23 -20.40 -6.01 -53.26
CA LEU A 23 -20.42 -7.22 -52.43
C LEU A 23 -19.13 -8.06 -52.48
N SER A 24 -18.02 -7.46 -52.93
CA SER A 24 -16.72 -8.15 -52.98
C SER A 24 -15.59 -7.27 -52.45
N LEU A 25 -15.84 -6.54 -51.36
CA LEU A 25 -14.77 -5.98 -50.52
C LEU A 25 -15.23 -5.75 -49.07
N TRP A 26 -16.03 -6.67 -48.54
CA TRP A 26 -16.09 -6.87 -47.08
C TRP A 26 -15.31 -8.14 -46.79
N ALA A 27 -14.00 -8.03 -47.03
CA ALA A 27 -13.05 -8.90 -46.37
C ALA A 27 -13.38 -8.84 -44.87
N GLN A 28 -13.50 -10.02 -44.28
CA GLN A 28 -13.57 -10.22 -42.84
C GLN A 28 -12.46 -9.44 -42.13
N THR A 29 -12.73 -8.19 -41.76
CA THR A 29 -12.25 -7.67 -40.49
C THR A 29 -13.18 -8.24 -39.45
N SER A 30 -12.93 -9.49 -39.06
CA SER A 30 -13.35 -9.93 -37.74
C SER A 30 -12.55 -9.09 -36.76
N GLU A 31 -13.03 -7.88 -36.46
CA GLU A 31 -12.67 -7.24 -35.21
C GLU A 31 -13.10 -8.22 -34.13
N LYS A 32 -12.11 -8.92 -33.53
CA LYS A 32 -12.31 -9.54 -32.23
C LYS A 32 -12.97 -8.46 -31.38
N PRO A 33 -14.13 -8.73 -30.74
CA PRO A 33 -14.69 -7.74 -29.85
C PRO A 33 -13.60 -7.41 -28.85
N SER A 34 -13.17 -6.14 -28.82
CA SER A 34 -12.30 -5.67 -27.75
C SER A 34 -13.01 -6.09 -26.49
N SER A 35 -12.43 -6.99 -25.70
CA SER A 35 -13.02 -7.43 -24.45
C SER A 35 -13.06 -6.19 -23.57
N SER A 36 -14.18 -5.46 -23.60
CA SER A 36 -14.47 -4.49 -22.56
C SER A 36 -14.45 -5.34 -21.31
N ALA A 37 -13.41 -5.19 -20.49
CA ALA A 37 -13.28 -5.92 -19.24
C ALA A 37 -14.55 -5.61 -18.46
N THR A 38 -15.49 -6.54 -18.46
CA THR A 38 -16.73 -6.40 -17.72
C THR A 38 -16.28 -6.33 -16.27
N LEU A 39 -16.53 -5.22 -15.59
CA LEU A 39 -16.29 -5.08 -14.16
C LEU A 39 -17.16 -6.14 -13.48
N SER A 40 -16.61 -7.33 -13.26
CA SER A 40 -17.30 -8.41 -12.55
C SER A 40 -16.93 -8.27 -11.08
N ASN A 41 -17.90 -7.88 -10.25
CA ASN A 41 -17.74 -7.99 -8.81
C ASN A 41 -17.58 -9.49 -8.48
N SER A 42 -16.42 -9.88 -7.97
CA SER A 42 -16.11 -11.25 -7.57
C SER A 42 -15.49 -11.30 -6.18
N CYS A 43 -15.60 -12.44 -5.51
CA CYS A 43 -14.92 -12.68 -4.25
C CYS A 43 -13.53 -13.25 -4.52
N ILE A 44 -12.53 -12.78 -3.77
CA ILE A 44 -11.19 -13.36 -3.80
C ILE A 44 -11.22 -14.66 -3.03
N GLU A 45 -10.71 -15.75 -3.63
CA GLU A 45 -10.63 -17.03 -2.93
C GLU A 45 -9.75 -16.92 -1.68
N VAL A 46 -10.28 -17.33 -0.53
CA VAL A 46 -9.49 -17.46 0.70
C VAL A 46 -8.60 -18.70 0.59
N PRO A 47 -7.26 -18.57 0.69
CA PRO A 47 -6.37 -19.72 0.63
C PRO A 47 -6.55 -20.63 1.86
N GLN A 48 -6.13 -21.89 1.77
CA GLN A 48 -6.19 -22.83 2.92
C GLN A 48 -5.23 -22.47 4.05
N SER A 49 -4.12 -21.82 3.72
CA SER A 49 -3.13 -21.33 4.69
C SER A 49 -2.35 -20.16 4.12
N MET A 50 -1.65 -19.44 5.00
CA MET A 50 -0.75 -18.34 4.64
C MET A 50 0.48 -18.33 5.55
N THR A 51 1.60 -17.86 5.03
CA THR A 51 2.80 -17.62 5.85
C THR A 51 2.84 -16.17 6.33
N PHE A 52 3.15 -15.95 7.61
CA PHE A 52 3.41 -14.64 8.20
C PHE A 52 4.63 -14.72 9.12
N CYS A 53 5.65 -13.90 8.87
CA CYS A 53 6.89 -13.86 9.64
C CYS A 53 7.60 -15.23 9.77
N GLY A 54 7.43 -16.10 8.76
CA GLY A 54 7.97 -17.48 8.76
C GLY A 54 7.06 -18.53 9.39
N GLU A 55 5.98 -18.12 10.05
CA GLU A 55 4.99 -19.00 10.67
C GLU A 55 3.86 -19.33 9.67
N THR A 56 3.38 -20.57 9.64
CA THR A 56 2.25 -20.97 8.77
C THR A 56 0.94 -20.92 9.54
N ILE A 57 0.01 -20.11 9.05
CA ILE A 57 -1.32 -19.90 9.63
C ILE A 57 -2.33 -20.69 8.81
N SER A 58 -3.02 -21.65 9.43
CA SER A 58 -4.17 -22.33 8.81
C SER A 58 -5.41 -21.44 8.82
N LEU A 59 -6.09 -21.39 7.67
CA LEU A 59 -7.34 -20.68 7.43
C LEU A 59 -8.49 -21.66 7.09
N ALA A 60 -8.31 -22.95 7.39
CA ALA A 60 -9.33 -23.96 7.10
C ALA A 60 -10.53 -23.91 8.07
N ARG A 61 -10.29 -23.50 9.33
CA ARG A 61 -11.35 -23.37 10.35
C ARG A 61 -12.29 -22.22 9.96
N PHE A 62 -13.60 -22.44 10.06
CA PHE A 62 -14.62 -21.55 9.50
C PHE A 62 -14.48 -20.08 9.99
N ASP A 63 -14.20 -19.88 11.27
CA ASP A 63 -14.03 -18.58 11.89
C ASP A 63 -12.79 -17.83 11.35
N ARG A 64 -11.67 -18.53 11.14
CA ARG A 64 -10.45 -17.95 10.54
C ARG A 64 -10.67 -17.64 9.06
N ARG A 65 -11.36 -18.53 8.34
CA ARG A 65 -11.72 -18.37 6.92
C ARG A 65 -12.59 -17.14 6.71
N GLU A 66 -13.68 -17.01 7.47
CA GLU A 66 -14.63 -15.90 7.35
C GLU A 66 -14.00 -14.56 7.77
N ARG A 67 -13.14 -14.55 8.81
CA ARG A 67 -12.36 -13.36 9.19
C ARG A 67 -11.41 -12.92 8.08
N MET A 68 -10.74 -13.86 7.40
CA MET A 68 -9.89 -13.55 6.26
C MET A 68 -10.70 -13.05 5.05
N ASP A 69 -11.79 -13.74 4.70
CA ASP A 69 -12.68 -13.39 3.58
C ASP A 69 -13.15 -11.93 3.69
N ARG A 70 -13.58 -11.54 4.88
CA ARG A 70 -14.01 -10.17 5.17
C ARG A 70 -12.96 -9.13 4.82
N GLU A 71 -11.70 -9.37 5.13
CA GLU A 71 -10.63 -8.40 4.83
C GLU A 71 -10.28 -8.40 3.35
N LEU A 72 -10.29 -9.56 2.68
CA LEU A 72 -10.12 -9.64 1.23
C LEU A 72 -11.22 -8.84 0.50
N LEU A 73 -12.46 -8.93 0.97
CA LEU A 73 -13.57 -8.14 0.46
C LEU A 73 -13.31 -6.63 0.62
N ALA A 74 -12.89 -6.19 1.81
CA ALA A 74 -12.60 -4.78 2.07
C ALA A 74 -11.50 -4.24 1.12
N PHE A 75 -10.40 -4.98 0.95
CA PHE A 75 -9.30 -4.57 0.07
C PHE A 75 -9.68 -4.53 -1.41
N SER A 76 -10.59 -5.41 -1.84
CA SER A 76 -11.08 -5.47 -3.22
C SER A 76 -11.95 -4.25 -3.56
N TYR A 77 -12.80 -3.80 -2.64
CA TYR A 77 -13.83 -2.79 -2.96
C TYR A 77 -13.58 -1.38 -2.42
N MET A 78 -12.56 -1.17 -1.59
CA MET A 78 -12.09 0.15 -1.16
C MET A 78 -11.06 0.78 -2.13
N HIS A 79 -11.41 0.80 -3.42
CA HIS A 79 -10.48 1.04 -4.53
C HIS A 79 -9.57 2.27 -4.39
N SER A 80 -10.11 3.43 -4.01
CA SER A 80 -9.32 4.66 -3.91
C SER A 80 -8.24 4.56 -2.82
N THR A 81 -8.58 3.97 -1.68
CA THR A 81 -7.64 3.71 -0.58
C THR A 81 -6.58 2.71 -1.00
N THR A 82 -6.99 1.59 -1.59
CA THR A 82 -6.07 0.52 -2.03
C THR A 82 -5.10 1.01 -3.09
N LEU A 83 -5.58 1.72 -4.12
CA LEU A 83 -4.71 2.32 -5.15
C LEU A 83 -3.72 3.32 -4.54
N GLN A 84 -4.15 4.20 -3.64
CA GLN A 84 -3.24 5.13 -2.97
C GLN A 84 -2.20 4.41 -2.12
N MET A 85 -2.59 3.33 -1.44
CA MET A 85 -1.70 2.51 -0.61
C MET A 85 -0.58 1.89 -1.47
N ILE A 86 -0.91 1.31 -2.63
CA ILE A 86 0.06 0.74 -3.57
C ILE A 86 0.97 1.82 -4.15
N LYS A 87 0.40 2.94 -4.63
CA LYS A 87 1.18 4.05 -5.19
C LYS A 87 2.21 4.59 -4.20
N ARG A 88 1.83 4.75 -2.92
CA ARG A 88 2.73 5.22 -1.84
C ARG A 88 3.73 4.15 -1.39
N ALA A 89 3.37 2.86 -1.44
CA ALA A 89 4.29 1.78 -1.10
C ALA A 89 5.57 1.87 -1.93
N ASN A 90 5.45 2.17 -3.24
CA ASN A 90 6.59 2.37 -4.13
C ASN A 90 7.60 3.42 -3.65
N ARG A 91 7.14 4.43 -2.92
CA ARG A 91 8.01 5.47 -2.35
C ARG A 91 8.65 5.05 -1.03
N TYR A 92 7.89 4.39 -0.15
CA TYR A 92 8.29 4.23 1.25
C TYR A 92 8.75 2.82 1.63
N PHE A 93 8.31 1.77 0.93
CA PHE A 93 8.75 0.40 1.18
C PHE A 93 10.27 0.25 1.08
N PRO A 94 10.99 0.77 0.06
CA PRO A 94 12.45 0.64 0.01
C PRO A 94 13.17 1.14 1.28
N ILE A 95 12.67 2.21 1.89
CA ILE A 95 13.22 2.80 3.12
C ILE A 95 12.87 1.91 4.32
N VAL A 96 11.60 1.51 4.43
CA VAL A 96 11.08 0.74 5.56
C VAL A 96 11.70 -0.66 5.60
N GLU A 97 11.72 -1.37 4.48
CA GLU A 97 12.28 -2.72 4.34
C GLU A 97 13.76 -2.75 4.71
N SER A 98 14.55 -1.75 4.29
CA SER A 98 15.95 -1.63 4.70
C SER A 98 16.09 -1.55 6.21
N ILE A 99 15.29 -0.70 6.87
CA ILE A 99 15.35 -0.51 8.32
C ILE A 99 14.86 -1.75 9.06
N LEU A 100 13.79 -2.41 8.60
CA LEU A 100 13.31 -3.67 9.21
C LEU A 100 14.41 -4.72 9.19
N ARG A 101 15.05 -4.92 8.02
CA ARG A 101 16.16 -5.84 7.84
C ARG A 101 17.36 -5.51 8.73
N GLU A 102 17.79 -4.23 8.78
CA GLU A 102 18.86 -3.75 9.65
C GLU A 102 18.62 -4.07 11.14
N ASN A 103 17.35 -4.12 11.57
CA ASN A 103 16.99 -4.33 12.97
C ASN A 103 16.62 -5.79 13.30
N GLY A 104 16.62 -6.68 12.30
CA GLY A 104 16.22 -8.08 12.45
C GLY A 104 14.72 -8.27 12.68
N VAL A 105 13.88 -7.36 12.16
CA VAL A 105 12.42 -7.47 12.20
C VAL A 105 11.93 -8.09 10.88
N PRO A 106 11.00 -9.06 10.88
CA PRO A 106 10.46 -9.64 9.66
C PRO A 106 9.87 -8.60 8.72
N ASP A 107 10.13 -8.76 7.42
CA ASP A 107 9.69 -7.84 6.36
C ASP A 107 8.16 -7.68 6.31
N ASP A 108 7.42 -8.74 6.69
CA ASP A 108 5.96 -8.76 6.72
C ASP A 108 5.35 -7.65 7.60
N PHE A 109 6.09 -7.07 8.56
CA PHE A 109 5.60 -5.93 9.36
C PHE A 109 5.41 -4.64 8.56
N LYS A 110 5.91 -4.54 7.31
CA LYS A 110 5.54 -3.44 6.41
C LYS A 110 4.05 -3.44 6.05
N TYR A 111 3.41 -4.61 6.08
CA TYR A 111 1.96 -4.73 5.85
C TYR A 111 1.17 -4.25 7.06
N LEU A 112 1.69 -4.43 8.28
CA LEU A 112 1.15 -3.79 9.48
C LEU A 112 1.16 -2.26 9.34
N MET A 113 2.32 -1.69 8.98
CA MET A 113 2.42 -0.26 8.70
C MET A 113 1.43 0.21 7.61
N SER A 114 1.22 -0.62 6.58
CA SER A 114 0.28 -0.33 5.50
C SER A 114 -1.16 -0.22 5.99
N ILE A 115 -1.63 -1.14 6.84
CA ILE A 115 -3.00 -1.09 7.37
C ILE A 115 -3.23 0.03 8.39
N GLU A 116 -2.17 0.50 9.04
CA GLU A 116 -2.21 1.60 9.99
C GLU A 116 -2.37 2.96 9.30
N SER A 117 -1.64 3.18 8.20
CA SER A 117 -1.51 4.53 7.62
C SER A 117 -1.86 4.63 6.13
N ASN A 118 -2.16 3.52 5.46
CA ASN A 118 -2.19 3.46 3.99
C ASN A 118 -0.90 4.02 3.36
N ASN A 119 0.24 3.72 3.99
CA ASN A 119 1.57 4.21 3.60
C ASN A 119 1.68 5.75 3.56
N ASN A 120 0.85 6.45 4.35
CA ASN A 120 0.83 7.91 4.39
C ASN A 120 1.60 8.42 5.62
N PRO A 121 2.76 9.07 5.47
CA PRO A 121 3.51 9.59 6.60
C PRO A 121 2.79 10.75 7.30
N LEU A 122 1.76 11.34 6.69
CA LEU A 122 0.91 12.39 7.28
C LEU A 122 -0.35 11.84 7.96
N ALA A 123 -0.54 10.52 8.01
CA ALA A 123 -1.72 9.92 8.62
C ALA A 123 -1.85 10.33 10.09
N ARG A 124 -3.07 10.70 10.50
CA ARG A 124 -3.41 11.00 11.89
C ARG A 124 -4.80 10.47 12.20
N SER A 125 -4.92 9.66 13.25
CA SER A 125 -6.22 9.18 13.71
C SER A 125 -6.96 10.23 14.54
N VAL A 126 -8.26 10.02 14.73
CA VAL A 126 -9.08 10.84 15.65
C VAL A 126 -8.56 10.77 17.08
N ALA A 127 -8.06 9.61 17.51
CA ALA A 127 -7.45 9.41 18.83
C ALA A 127 -6.06 10.06 18.97
N GLY A 128 -5.46 10.53 17.87
CA GLY A 128 -4.18 11.24 17.87
C GLY A 128 -2.94 10.38 17.59
N ALA A 129 -3.13 9.13 17.17
CA ALA A 129 -2.07 8.32 16.56
C ALA A 129 -1.56 9.01 15.28
N ALA A 130 -0.26 8.93 14.99
CA ALA A 130 0.34 9.68 13.89
C ALA A 130 1.44 8.93 13.12
N GLY A 131 1.58 9.31 11.85
CA GLY A 131 2.63 8.82 10.96
C GLY A 131 2.36 7.44 10.38
N LEU A 132 3.39 6.88 9.73
CA LEU A 132 3.33 5.57 9.09
C LEU A 132 2.94 4.45 10.06
N TRP A 133 3.46 4.53 11.28
CA TRP A 133 3.34 3.50 12.31
C TRP A 133 2.24 3.81 13.34
N GLN A 134 1.46 4.89 13.12
CA GLN A 134 0.35 5.30 14.00
C GLN A 134 0.71 5.30 15.49
N PHE A 135 1.86 5.84 15.86
CA PHE A 135 2.22 5.95 17.27
C PHE A 135 1.34 6.96 18.00
N MET A 136 0.84 6.59 19.17
CA MET A 136 0.32 7.55 20.15
C MET A 136 1.45 8.45 20.67
N PRO A 137 1.19 9.70 21.09
CA PRO A 137 2.25 10.62 21.52
C PRO A 137 3.12 10.06 22.66
N ALA A 138 2.48 9.44 23.65
CA ALA A 138 3.18 8.84 24.79
C ALA A 138 4.08 7.68 24.35
N THR A 139 3.54 6.74 23.56
CA THR A 139 4.29 5.60 23.02
C THR A 139 5.44 6.06 22.12
N GLY A 140 5.22 7.07 21.27
CA GLY A 140 6.30 7.62 20.45
C GLY A 140 7.49 8.08 21.30
N ARG A 141 7.22 8.83 22.38
CA ARG A 141 8.25 9.28 23.34
C ARG A 141 8.92 8.13 24.09
N GLU A 142 8.14 7.15 24.53
CA GLU A 142 8.66 5.94 25.19
C GLU A 142 9.68 5.23 24.29
N PHE A 143 9.41 5.16 22.99
CA PHE A 143 10.33 4.57 22.01
C PHE A 143 11.30 5.58 21.41
N GLY A 144 11.55 6.71 22.07
CA GLY A 144 12.65 7.64 21.75
C GLY A 144 12.38 8.60 20.59
N LEU A 145 11.13 8.84 20.23
CA LEU A 145 10.75 9.89 19.29
C LEU A 145 10.52 11.21 20.03
N GLU A 146 10.98 12.31 19.44
CA GLU A 146 10.61 13.66 19.87
C GLU A 146 9.17 13.97 19.44
N VAL A 147 8.34 14.37 20.40
CA VAL A 147 6.93 14.71 20.18
C VAL A 147 6.56 15.94 21.02
N ASP A 148 6.64 17.10 20.40
CA ASP A 148 6.28 18.41 20.94
C ASP A 148 5.49 19.26 19.90
N HIS A 149 5.30 20.55 20.21
CA HIS A 149 4.52 21.47 19.38
C HIS A 149 5.22 21.84 18.05
N SER A 150 6.54 21.88 18.02
CA SER A 150 7.36 22.26 16.87
C SER A 150 7.84 21.07 16.06
N VAL A 151 8.13 19.94 16.72
CA VAL A 151 8.70 18.72 16.16
C VAL A 151 7.87 17.52 16.59
N ASP A 152 7.47 16.69 15.63
CA ASP A 152 6.80 15.42 15.89
C ASP A 152 7.36 14.32 14.99
N GLU A 153 8.33 13.59 15.51
CA GLU A 153 9.08 12.57 14.79
C GLU A 153 8.28 11.30 14.51
N ARG A 154 7.03 11.20 14.99
CA ARG A 154 6.10 10.16 14.54
C ARG A 154 5.83 10.27 13.05
N TYR A 155 5.87 11.48 12.50
CA TYR A 155 5.76 11.74 11.06
C TYR A 155 7.09 11.50 10.30
N HIS A 156 8.22 11.37 11.00
CA HIS A 156 9.52 11.13 10.36
C HIS A 156 9.65 9.65 9.98
N VAL A 157 9.76 9.35 8.68
CA VAL A 157 9.72 7.96 8.14
C VAL A 157 10.74 7.04 8.81
N GLU A 158 12.01 7.43 8.80
CA GLU A 158 13.12 6.60 9.29
C GLU A 158 13.11 6.48 10.82
N LYS A 159 12.96 7.60 11.53
CA LYS A 159 12.94 7.62 12.99
C LYS A 159 11.77 6.82 13.55
N SER A 160 10.56 7.02 13.01
CA SER A 160 9.37 6.27 13.41
C SER A 160 9.49 4.78 13.08
N THR A 161 10.10 4.42 11.95
CA THR A 161 10.35 3.00 11.61
C THR A 161 11.34 2.34 12.57
N ARG A 162 12.42 3.03 12.96
CA ARG A 162 13.35 2.52 13.97
C ARG A 162 12.68 2.41 15.35
N ALA A 163 11.78 3.33 15.71
CA ALA A 163 10.97 3.22 16.92
C ALA A 163 10.01 2.02 16.87
N ALA A 164 9.36 1.78 15.73
CA ALA A 164 8.53 0.59 15.50
C ALA A 164 9.35 -0.70 15.63
N CYS A 165 10.57 -0.74 15.09
CA CYS A 165 11.45 -1.90 15.29
C CYS A 165 11.72 -2.18 16.77
N ARG A 166 11.99 -1.15 17.57
CA ARG A 166 12.17 -1.30 19.03
C ARG A 166 10.91 -1.83 19.71
N TYR A 167 9.75 -1.27 19.37
CA TYR A 167 8.45 -1.72 19.88
C TYR A 167 8.21 -3.20 19.58
N LEU A 168 8.35 -3.59 18.30
CA LEU A 168 8.10 -4.95 17.84
C LEU A 168 9.04 -5.96 18.48
N LYS A 169 10.32 -5.61 18.65
CA LYS A 169 11.30 -6.47 19.34
C LYS A 169 11.00 -6.61 20.83
N GLN A 170 10.57 -5.54 21.50
CA GLN A 170 10.16 -5.62 22.90
C GLN A 170 8.94 -6.53 23.05
N ALA A 171 7.94 -6.38 22.18
CA ALA A 171 6.77 -7.26 22.16
C ALA A 171 7.17 -8.72 21.87
N TYR A 172 8.09 -8.95 20.93
CA TYR A 172 8.56 -10.31 20.62
C TYR A 172 9.31 -10.96 21.78
N ALA A 173 10.14 -10.20 22.50
CA ALA A 173 10.80 -10.68 23.71
C ALA A 173 9.79 -11.08 24.81
N ARG A 174 8.58 -10.50 24.80
CA ARG A 174 7.50 -10.86 25.72
C ARG A 174 6.72 -12.09 25.28
N PHE A 175 6.41 -12.21 24.00
CA PHE A 175 5.46 -13.22 23.50
C PHE A 175 6.10 -14.43 22.82
N GLY A 176 7.31 -14.30 22.25
CA GLY A 176 7.94 -15.35 21.43
C GLY A 176 7.22 -15.68 20.11
N SER A 177 6.08 -15.04 19.80
CA SER A 177 5.28 -15.26 18.60
C SER A 177 5.04 -13.95 17.85
N TRP A 178 5.29 -13.91 16.54
CA TRP A 178 5.06 -12.72 15.74
C TRP A 178 3.57 -12.42 15.53
N ILE A 179 2.72 -13.44 15.60
CA ILE A 179 1.26 -13.31 15.55
C ILE A 179 0.77 -12.53 16.79
N SER A 180 1.22 -12.92 17.98
CA SER A 180 0.90 -12.23 19.23
C SER A 180 1.47 -10.81 19.27
N VAL A 181 2.67 -10.59 18.70
CA VAL A 181 3.23 -9.25 18.50
C VAL A 181 2.31 -8.39 17.63
N ALA A 182 1.88 -8.90 16.47
CA ALA A 182 1.00 -8.16 15.57
C ALA A 182 -0.35 -7.82 16.23
N ALA A 183 -0.99 -8.78 16.90
CA ALA A 183 -2.22 -8.55 17.66
C ALA A 183 -2.04 -7.49 18.76
N SER A 184 -0.88 -7.51 19.44
CA SER A 184 -0.58 -6.58 20.52
C SER A 184 -0.34 -5.15 20.07
N TYR A 185 -0.01 -4.94 18.79
CA TYR A 185 0.20 -3.61 18.25
C TYR A 185 -1.09 -2.77 18.29
N ASN A 186 -2.24 -3.38 17.98
CA ASN A 186 -3.55 -2.73 18.07
C ASN A 186 -4.11 -2.71 19.50
N ALA A 187 -4.09 -3.86 20.20
CA ALA A 187 -4.75 -3.99 21.51
C ALA A 187 -3.90 -3.54 22.70
N GLY A 188 -2.60 -3.38 22.51
CA GLY A 188 -1.60 -3.21 23.56
C GLY A 188 -1.11 -4.54 24.14
N GLN A 189 0.20 -4.62 24.42
CA GLN A 189 0.87 -5.81 24.94
C GLN A 189 0.26 -6.32 26.26
N GLY A 190 -0.10 -5.41 27.17
CA GLY A 190 -0.71 -5.80 28.45
C GLY A 190 -2.09 -6.44 28.30
N ARG A 191 -2.87 -6.05 27.27
CA ARG A 191 -4.17 -6.66 27.00
C ARG A 191 -4.01 -8.04 26.39
N ILE A 192 -3.20 -8.18 25.34
CA ILE A 192 -2.99 -9.48 24.69
C ILE A 192 -2.44 -10.52 25.67
N ALA A 193 -1.44 -10.16 26.49
CA ALA A 193 -0.92 -11.09 27.51
C ALA A 193 -2.02 -11.58 28.46
N ARG A 194 -2.84 -10.66 28.98
CA ARG A 194 -3.92 -11.00 29.91
C ARG A 194 -4.99 -11.88 29.27
N GLU A 195 -5.32 -11.66 28.00
CA GLU A 195 -6.34 -12.44 27.30
C GLU A 195 -5.83 -13.83 26.93
N LEU A 196 -4.54 -13.98 26.54
CA LEU A 196 -3.89 -15.29 26.39
C LEU A 196 -4.01 -16.10 27.69
N ASP A 197 -3.61 -15.51 28.81
CA ASP A 197 -3.67 -16.17 30.12
C ASP A 197 -5.11 -16.51 30.54
N ARG A 198 -6.05 -15.58 30.34
CA ARG A 198 -7.44 -15.72 30.80
C ARG A 198 -8.25 -16.72 29.98
N GLN A 199 -7.99 -16.80 28.68
CA GLN A 199 -8.71 -17.68 27.76
C GLN A 199 -8.01 -19.02 27.56
N TYR A 200 -6.84 -19.21 28.20
CA TYR A 200 -6.02 -20.42 28.10
C TYR A 200 -5.56 -20.70 26.67
N GLU A 201 -5.24 -19.64 25.92
CA GLU A 201 -4.82 -19.72 24.53
C GLU A 201 -3.34 -19.36 24.39
N GLU A 202 -2.64 -20.04 23.48
CA GLU A 202 -1.25 -19.74 23.12
C GLU A 202 -1.14 -18.84 21.88
N ASP A 203 -2.11 -18.93 20.97
CA ASP A 203 -2.18 -18.19 19.71
C ASP A 203 -3.19 -17.04 19.81
N ALA A 204 -2.73 -15.81 19.54
CA ALA A 204 -3.59 -14.64 19.56
C ALA A 204 -4.74 -14.68 18.54
N LEU A 205 -4.67 -15.54 17.50
CA LEU A 205 -5.77 -15.75 16.55
C LEU A 205 -6.97 -16.47 17.15
N ASP A 206 -6.76 -17.22 18.24
CA ASP A 206 -7.80 -17.98 18.93
C ASP A 206 -8.49 -17.17 20.04
N LEU A 207 -7.97 -15.97 20.35
CA LEU A 207 -8.58 -15.09 21.34
C LEU A 207 -9.94 -14.54 20.89
N GLN A 208 -10.89 -14.56 21.82
CA GLN A 208 -12.08 -13.72 21.75
C GLN A 208 -11.70 -12.28 22.13
N LEU A 209 -11.63 -11.41 21.13
CA LEU A 209 -11.32 -9.99 21.29
C LEU A 209 -12.45 -9.12 20.75
N VAL A 210 -12.41 -7.84 21.06
CA VAL A 210 -13.28 -6.85 20.39
C VAL A 210 -13.00 -6.89 18.89
N GLU A 211 -14.04 -6.63 18.10
CA GLU A 211 -14.04 -6.86 16.66
C GLU A 211 -12.85 -6.22 15.93
N GLU A 212 -12.49 -4.98 16.28
CA GLU A 212 -11.35 -4.27 15.69
C GLU A 212 -10.04 -5.07 15.85
N THR A 213 -9.76 -5.55 17.06
CA THR A 213 -8.53 -6.28 17.36
C THR A 213 -8.58 -7.70 16.79
N ALA A 214 -9.72 -8.39 16.89
CA ALA A 214 -9.88 -9.75 16.38
C ALA A 214 -9.62 -9.85 14.86
N ARG A 215 -9.88 -8.77 14.13
CA ARG A 215 -9.67 -8.67 12.68
C ARG A 215 -8.27 -8.20 12.30
N TYR A 216 -7.51 -7.65 13.24
CA TYR A 216 -6.30 -6.89 12.94
C TYR A 216 -5.22 -7.72 12.24
N VAL A 217 -4.94 -8.93 12.71
CA VAL A 217 -3.95 -9.82 12.06
C VAL A 217 -4.41 -10.22 10.65
N TYR A 218 -5.70 -10.53 10.46
CA TYR A 218 -6.26 -10.84 9.14
C TYR A 218 -6.16 -9.66 8.16
N ARG A 219 -6.26 -8.41 8.65
CA ARG A 219 -6.03 -7.21 7.82
C ARG A 219 -4.60 -7.14 7.30
N ILE A 220 -3.63 -7.51 8.13
CA ILE A 220 -2.21 -7.60 7.74
C ILE A 220 -2.02 -8.67 6.67
N LEU A 221 -2.63 -9.84 6.86
CA LEU A 221 -2.58 -10.94 5.88
C LEU A 221 -3.23 -10.54 4.55
N ALA A 222 -4.37 -9.86 4.58
CA ALA A 222 -5.03 -9.38 3.37
C ALA A 222 -4.19 -8.32 2.63
N ALA A 223 -3.56 -7.40 3.36
CA ALA A 223 -2.59 -6.47 2.79
C ALA A 223 -1.40 -7.21 2.14
N LYS A 224 -0.87 -8.25 2.80
CA LYS A 224 0.18 -9.10 2.23
C LYS A 224 -0.26 -9.75 0.92
N MET A 225 -1.47 -10.32 0.87
CA MET A 225 -2.02 -10.90 -0.37
C MET A 225 -2.19 -9.85 -1.46
N LEU A 226 -2.69 -8.66 -1.12
CA LEU A 226 -2.82 -7.54 -2.06
C LEU A 226 -1.46 -7.22 -2.68
N PHE A 227 -0.43 -6.98 -1.87
CA PHE A 227 0.88 -6.60 -2.38
C PHE A 227 1.59 -7.73 -3.12
N ALA A 228 1.24 -8.99 -2.86
CA ALA A 228 1.79 -10.13 -3.60
C ALA A 228 1.23 -10.23 -5.03
N ASP A 229 -0.02 -9.83 -5.25
CA ASP A 229 -0.69 -9.83 -6.55
C ASP A 229 -1.87 -8.84 -6.57
N PRO A 230 -1.65 -7.54 -6.85
CA PRO A 230 -2.73 -6.56 -6.93
C PRO A 230 -3.74 -6.86 -8.04
N THR A 231 -3.33 -7.55 -9.10
CA THR A 231 -4.19 -7.85 -10.25
C THR A 231 -5.30 -8.83 -9.90
N ARG A 232 -5.02 -9.75 -8.95
CA ARG A 232 -6.03 -10.64 -8.36
C ARG A 232 -7.16 -9.87 -7.68
N PHE A 233 -6.88 -8.70 -7.11
CA PHE A 233 -7.86 -7.80 -6.51
C PHE A 233 -8.50 -6.83 -7.53
N GLY A 234 -8.21 -6.99 -8.83
CA GLY A 234 -8.71 -6.12 -9.88
C GLY A 234 -7.92 -4.84 -10.09
N PHE A 235 -6.82 -4.61 -9.36
CA PHE A 235 -5.98 -3.43 -9.52
C PHE A 235 -4.94 -3.64 -10.62
N ARG A 236 -5.06 -2.89 -11.70
CA ARG A 236 -4.13 -2.90 -12.84
C ARG A 236 -3.46 -1.54 -12.93
N LEU A 237 -2.28 -1.41 -12.34
CA LEU A 237 -1.50 -0.16 -12.38
C LEU A 237 -0.42 -0.24 -13.47
N HIS A 238 -0.01 0.92 -13.98
CA HIS A 238 1.22 1.07 -14.77
C HIS A 238 2.33 1.65 -13.89
N ALA A 239 3.60 1.54 -14.28
CA ALA A 239 4.69 2.14 -13.51
C ALA A 239 4.51 3.66 -13.39
N SER A 240 3.94 4.31 -14.42
CA SER A 240 3.56 5.72 -14.39
C SER A 240 2.55 6.10 -13.30
N ASP A 241 1.77 5.14 -12.78
CA ASP A 241 0.80 5.39 -11.73
C ASP A 241 1.45 5.51 -10.34
N LEU A 242 2.59 4.87 -10.14
CA LEU A 242 3.25 4.74 -8.85
C LEU A 242 3.93 6.05 -8.43
N TYR A 243 4.08 6.26 -7.13
CA TYR A 243 4.83 7.41 -6.64
C TYR A 243 6.32 7.03 -6.50
N PRO A 244 7.22 7.62 -7.29
CA PRO A 244 8.64 7.34 -7.17
C PRO A 244 9.22 7.97 -5.88
N PRO A 245 10.36 7.48 -5.38
CA PRO A 245 11.20 8.22 -4.44
C PRO A 245 11.49 9.63 -4.97
N ILE A 246 11.48 10.62 -4.08
CA ILE A 246 11.82 12.01 -4.44
C ILE A 246 13.28 12.22 -4.07
N PRO A 247 14.19 12.52 -5.02
CA PRO A 247 15.56 12.88 -4.70
C PRO A 247 15.62 14.17 -3.88
N TYR A 248 16.50 14.18 -2.89
CA TYR A 248 16.71 15.32 -2.02
C TYR A 248 18.17 15.40 -1.59
N ARG A 249 18.56 16.60 -1.18
CA ARG A 249 19.74 16.86 -0.36
C ARG A 249 19.33 17.15 1.07
N GLU A 250 20.22 16.86 2.01
CA GLU A 250 20.02 17.16 3.42
C GLU A 250 20.76 18.45 3.80
N ILE A 251 20.09 19.28 4.59
CA ILE A 251 20.69 20.45 5.24
C ILE A 251 20.74 20.16 6.73
N LYS A 252 21.96 20.15 7.28
CA LYS A 252 22.18 20.11 8.72
C LYS A 252 21.76 21.44 9.35
N VAL A 253 20.95 21.38 10.40
CA VAL A 253 20.44 22.54 11.14
C VAL A 253 20.83 22.38 12.61
N GLU A 254 21.71 23.28 13.06
CA GLU A 254 22.24 23.33 14.43
C GLU A 254 21.79 24.60 15.18
N GLU A 255 21.15 25.53 14.48
CA GLU A 255 20.65 26.79 15.02
C GLU A 255 19.14 26.93 14.74
N THR A 256 18.45 27.67 15.60
CA THR A 256 17.01 27.92 15.47
C THR A 256 16.69 28.63 14.15
N ILE A 257 15.68 28.12 13.44
CA ILE A 257 15.10 28.78 12.27
C ILE A 257 13.80 29.47 12.69
N GLU A 258 13.84 30.79 12.82
CA GLU A 258 12.68 31.60 13.25
C GLU A 258 11.57 31.69 12.20
N ASP A 259 11.87 31.47 10.92
CA ASP A 259 10.91 31.59 9.82
C ASP A 259 11.17 30.50 8.76
N LEU A 260 10.53 29.35 8.94
CA LEU A 260 10.60 28.24 7.99
C LEU A 260 10.06 28.61 6.60
N PRO A 261 8.98 29.41 6.44
CA PRO A 261 8.59 29.94 5.13
C PRO A 261 9.69 30.74 4.43
N ARG A 262 10.37 31.65 5.12
CA ARG A 262 11.50 32.43 4.57
C ARG A 262 12.69 31.52 4.26
N PHE A 263 12.98 30.55 5.11
CA PHE A 263 14.00 29.53 4.86
C PHE A 263 13.66 28.69 3.61
N ALA A 264 12.43 28.20 3.47
CA ALA A 264 12.00 27.46 2.28
C ALA A 264 12.21 28.28 1.01
N LYS A 265 11.82 29.57 1.05
CA LYS A 265 12.02 30.51 -0.06
C LYS A 265 13.51 30.70 -0.40
N SER A 266 14.40 30.77 0.59
CA SER A 266 15.86 30.86 0.35
C SER A 266 16.44 29.57 -0.25
N GLN A 267 15.85 28.41 0.06
CA GLN A 267 16.15 27.14 -0.61
C GLN A 267 15.46 27.00 -1.98
N GLY A 268 14.72 28.02 -2.42
CA GLY A 268 14.03 28.06 -3.70
C GLY A 268 12.80 27.15 -3.80
N ILE A 269 12.27 26.65 -2.68
CA ILE A 269 11.08 25.79 -2.63
C ILE A 269 9.92 26.49 -1.91
N THR A 270 8.71 25.97 -2.09
CA THR A 270 7.56 26.46 -1.32
C THR A 270 7.62 25.91 0.12
N TYR A 271 7.02 26.64 1.06
CA TYR A 271 6.86 26.14 2.42
C TYR A 271 6.04 24.84 2.49
N ALA A 272 5.04 24.71 1.62
CA ALA A 272 4.26 23.47 1.49
C ALA A 272 5.16 22.28 1.13
N LEU A 273 6.06 22.46 0.15
CA LEU A 273 6.99 21.41 -0.26
C LEU A 273 8.01 21.07 0.85
N LEU A 274 8.50 22.08 1.59
CA LEU A 274 9.34 21.85 2.78
C LEU A 274 8.63 20.95 3.80
N ARG A 275 7.35 21.24 4.10
CA ARG A 275 6.52 20.46 5.03
C ARG A 275 6.18 19.06 4.50
N THR A 276 6.03 18.90 3.19
CA THR A 276 5.82 17.58 2.57
C THR A 276 7.07 16.70 2.70
N MET A 277 8.26 17.28 2.49
CA MET A 277 9.53 16.55 2.59
C MET A 277 9.98 16.32 4.04
N ASN A 278 9.50 17.16 4.96
CA ASN A 278 9.80 17.09 6.39
C ASN A 278 8.49 17.12 7.19
N PRO A 279 7.66 16.07 7.09
CA PRO A 279 6.32 16.04 7.69
C PRO A 279 6.32 16.11 9.24
N TRP A 280 7.48 15.87 9.85
CA TRP A 280 7.75 16.01 11.28
C TRP A 280 7.87 17.45 11.75
N LEU A 281 8.06 18.43 10.86
CA LEU A 281 7.93 19.84 11.21
C LEU A 281 6.46 20.14 11.50
N ARG A 282 6.16 20.72 12.66
CA ARG A 282 4.78 20.99 13.11
C ARG A 282 4.46 22.47 13.19
N SER A 283 5.41 23.33 13.52
CA SER A 283 5.26 24.79 13.55
C SER A 283 5.85 25.50 12.33
N ARG A 284 5.82 26.84 12.31
CA ARG A 284 6.47 27.71 11.31
C ARG A 284 7.90 28.10 11.71
N THR A 285 8.34 27.66 12.88
CA THR A 285 9.68 27.84 13.43
C THR A 285 10.30 26.45 13.64
N LEU A 286 11.62 26.35 13.69
CA LEU A 286 12.30 25.13 14.15
C LEU A 286 13.24 25.54 15.28
N HIS A 287 12.82 25.30 16.52
CA HIS A 287 13.65 25.60 17.68
C HIS A 287 14.68 24.49 17.88
N VAL A 288 15.96 24.87 17.91
CA VAL A 288 17.04 23.95 18.24
C VAL A 288 17.41 24.16 19.70
N HIS A 289 17.14 23.14 20.53
CA HIS A 289 17.43 23.18 21.96
C HIS A 289 18.75 22.47 22.27
N GLY A 290 19.64 23.16 22.99
CA GLY A 290 20.93 22.60 23.42
C GLY A 290 21.80 22.22 22.24
N SER A 291 22.36 21.00 22.26
CA SER A 291 23.23 20.46 21.21
C SER A 291 22.48 19.60 20.19
N LYS A 292 21.14 19.74 20.06
CA LYS A 292 20.37 18.97 19.08
C LYS A 292 20.74 19.38 17.66
N THR A 293 20.63 18.43 16.74
CA THR A 293 20.83 18.65 15.31
C THR A 293 19.67 18.04 14.54
N TYR A 294 19.14 18.80 13.59
CA TYR A 294 18.14 18.32 12.65
C TYR A 294 18.71 18.26 11.23
N TYR A 295 18.09 17.41 10.40
CA TYR A 295 18.41 17.30 8.99
C TYR A 295 17.15 17.58 8.18
N LEU A 296 17.14 18.70 7.46
CA LEU A 296 16.03 19.09 6.60
C LEU A 296 16.26 18.57 5.18
N ARG A 297 15.28 17.83 4.67
CA ARG A 297 15.26 17.34 3.29
C ARG A 297 14.74 18.42 2.36
N ILE A 298 15.57 18.82 1.41
CA ILE A 298 15.22 19.76 0.36
C ILE A 298 15.23 19.00 -0.97
N PRO A 299 14.10 18.94 -1.70
CA PRO A 299 14.04 18.21 -2.94
C PRO A 299 14.86 18.91 -4.02
N ASP A 300 15.48 18.12 -4.88
CA ASP A 300 16.25 18.63 -6.01
C ASP A 300 15.29 19.13 -7.09
N LYS A 301 15.30 20.43 -7.39
CA LYS A 301 14.34 21.08 -8.31
C LYS A 301 14.24 20.39 -9.67
N GLU A 302 15.36 19.96 -10.23
CA GLU A 302 15.41 19.32 -11.55
C GLU A 302 14.82 17.90 -11.53
N ARG A 303 14.77 17.27 -10.35
CA ARG A 303 14.38 15.85 -10.18
C ARG A 303 13.09 15.67 -9.37
N MET A 304 12.40 16.76 -9.00
CA MET A 304 11.11 16.71 -8.29
C MET A 304 9.90 16.57 -9.23
N TYR A 305 10.11 16.67 -10.55
CA TYR A 305 9.06 16.50 -11.55
C TYR A 305 8.91 15.03 -11.92
N TYR A 306 7.68 14.52 -11.84
CA TYR A 306 7.42 13.16 -12.30
C TYR A 306 7.65 13.07 -13.80
N ASN A 307 8.45 12.10 -14.20
CA ASN A 307 8.51 11.64 -15.57
C ASN A 307 7.92 10.22 -15.61
N PRO A 308 6.64 10.09 -16.00
CA PRO A 308 5.94 8.81 -16.08
C PRO A 308 6.67 7.73 -16.87
N ARG A 309 7.56 8.09 -17.81
CA ARG A 309 8.31 7.16 -18.65
C ARG A 309 9.52 6.53 -17.96
N VAL A 310 9.90 7.02 -16.78
CA VAL A 310 11.09 6.54 -16.03
C VAL A 310 10.77 6.23 -14.57
N THR A 311 9.48 6.18 -14.20
CA THR A 311 9.09 5.64 -12.90
C THR A 311 9.34 4.14 -12.91
N PHE A 312 10.14 3.65 -11.96
CA PHE A 312 10.38 2.22 -11.81
C PHE A 312 9.55 1.67 -10.66
N PRO A 313 8.87 0.52 -10.85
CA PRO A 313 8.21 -0.18 -9.76
C PRO A 313 9.27 -0.79 -8.82
N HIS A 314 9.11 -0.56 -7.52
CA HIS A 314 9.89 -1.23 -6.48
C HIS A 314 9.65 -2.74 -6.49
N ASP A 315 8.40 -3.16 -6.72
CA ASP A 315 8.04 -4.55 -6.99
C ASP A 315 7.34 -4.62 -8.37
N PRO A 316 7.91 -5.34 -9.36
CA PRO A 316 7.32 -5.46 -10.69
C PRO A 316 5.94 -6.11 -10.69
N LYS A 317 5.57 -6.88 -9.66
CA LYS A 317 4.23 -7.49 -9.56
C LYS A 317 3.10 -6.49 -9.39
N TRP A 318 3.42 -5.24 -9.04
CA TRP A 318 2.41 -4.20 -8.81
C TRP A 318 1.90 -3.54 -10.09
N VAL A 319 2.53 -3.83 -11.23
CA VAL A 319 2.20 -3.25 -12.53
C VAL A 319 1.89 -4.34 -13.54
N VAL A 320 1.19 -3.97 -14.62
CA VAL A 320 0.75 -4.92 -15.67
C VAL A 320 1.64 -4.94 -16.91
N GLU A 321 2.78 -4.26 -16.88
CA GLU A 321 3.70 -4.06 -18.01
C GLU A 321 5.07 -4.71 -17.82
#